data_AF-A0A075AEM8-F1
#
_entry.id   AF-A0A075AEM8-F1
#
_cell.length_a   1.000
_cell.length_b   1.000
_cell.length_c   1.000
_cell.angle_alpha   90.00
_cell.angle_beta   90.00
_cell.angle_gamma   90.00
#
_symmetry.space_group_name_H-M   'P 1'
#
loop_
_entity.id
_entity.type
_entity.pdbx_description
1 polymer ?
#
loop_
_entity_poly.entity_id
_entity_poly.type
_entity_poly.pdbx_seq_one_letter_code
_entity_poly.pdbx_strand_id
1 'polypeptide(L)' 'MTVPSFPQYDTPTVITYLSVLQKLSDALEQENVEAFTAAVQEYDNITRLDPWITSLLLKLKKTIGGDDEDIT' A
#
# COMPACT_ATOMS: atom_id res chain seq x y z
N MET A 1 38.24 -3.19 -3.04
CA MET A 1 37.11 -2.32 -3.44
C MET A 1 35.86 -2.98 -2.87
N THR A 2 35.47 -2.62 -1.65
CA THR A 2 34.27 -3.18 -1.02
C THR A 2 33.09 -2.53 -1.71
N VAL A 3 32.48 -3.24 -2.66
CA VAL A 3 31.17 -2.86 -3.16
C VAL A 3 30.27 -2.67 -1.94
N PRO A 4 29.58 -1.53 -1.77
CA PRO A 4 28.61 -1.42 -0.71
C PRO A 4 27.60 -2.54 -0.96
N SER A 5 27.55 -3.51 -0.05
CA SER A 5 26.55 -4.56 -0.06
C SER A 5 25.21 -3.85 -0.16
N PHE A 6 24.54 -3.98 -1.31
CA PHE A 6 23.15 -3.58 -1.44
C PHE A 6 22.42 -4.18 -0.24
N PRO A 7 21.53 -3.42 0.44
CA PRO A 7 20.69 -4.00 1.46
C PRO A 7 20.09 -5.27 0.87
N GLN A 8 20.40 -6.41 1.51
CA GLN A 8 19.97 -7.72 1.05
C GLN A 8 18.44 -7.73 1.21
N TYR A 9 17.74 -7.25 0.19
CA TYR A 9 16.31 -7.44 0.07
C TYR A 9 16.13 -8.92 -0.16
N ASP A 10 15.91 -9.64 0.95
CA ASP A 10 15.48 -11.01 0.95
C ASP A 10 14.38 -11.15 -0.12
N THR A 11 14.64 -11.97 -1.14
CA THR A 11 13.72 -12.26 -2.23
C THR A 11 12.27 -12.54 -1.78
N PRO A 12 11.97 -13.11 -0.60
CA PRO A 12 10.58 -13.20 -0.14
C PRO A 12 9.90 -11.84 0.06
N THR A 13 10.59 -10.83 0.60
CA THR A 13 9.97 -9.54 0.95
C THR A 13 9.53 -8.75 -0.28
N VAL A 14 10.32 -8.79 -1.37
CA VAL A 14 9.96 -8.11 -2.62
C VAL A 14 8.75 -8.75 -3.31
N ILE A 15 8.59 -10.07 -3.20
CA ILE A 15 7.42 -10.78 -3.74
C ILE A 15 6.17 -10.45 -2.93
N THR A 16 6.27 -10.42 -1.60
CA THR A 16 5.14 -10.05 -0.74
C THR A 16 4.71 -8.60 -0.97
N TYR A 17 5.65 -7.68 -1.13
CA TYR A 17 5.37 -6.28 -1.45
C TYR A 17 4.57 -6.13 -2.76
N LEU A 18 5.01 -6.79 -3.82
CA LEU A 18 4.33 -6.78 -5.12
C LEU A 18 2.92 -7.36 -5.02
N SER A 19 2.74 -8.45 -4.26
CA SER A 19 1.42 -9.04 -4.04
C SER A 19 0.46 -8.10 -3.34
N VAL A 20 0.92 -7.35 -2.33
CA VAL A 20 0.06 -6.40 -1.62
C VAL A 20 -0.30 -5.21 -2.49
N LEU A 21 0.65 -4.68 -3.28
CA LEU A 21 0.34 -3.63 -4.25
C LEU A 21 -0.69 -4.08 -5.29
N GLN A 22 -0.56 -5.31 -5.80
CA GLN A 22 -1.53 -5.88 -6.73
C GLN A 22 -2.92 -5.98 -6.10
N LYS A 23 -3.03 -6.50 -4.86
CA LYS A 23 -4.29 -6.53 -4.12
C LYS A 23 -4.88 -5.15 -3.90
N LEU A 24 -4.03 -4.15 -3.65
CA LEU A 24 -4.43 -2.77 -3.43
C LEU A 24 -5.00 -2.14 -4.71
N SER A 25 -4.37 -2.37 -5.85
CA SER A 25 -4.90 -1.98 -7.17
C SER A 25 -6.21 -2.68 -7.50
N ASP A 26 -6.33 -3.98 -7.23
CA ASP A 26 -7.53 -4.75 -7.48
C ASP A 26 -8.71 -4.28 -6.59
N ALA A 27 -8.43 -3.97 -5.32
CA ALA A 27 -9.39 -3.37 -4.39
C ALA A 27 -9.83 -1.96 -4.83
N LEU A 28 -8.92 -1.19 -5.44
CA LEU A 28 -9.22 0.12 -6.02
C LEU A 28 -10.14 0.01 -7.24
N GLU A 29 -9.87 -0.92 -8.15
CA GLU A 29 -10.69 -1.17 -9.34
C GLU A 29 -12.10 -1.67 -9.00
N GLN A 30 -12.25 -2.40 -7.91
CA GLN A 30 -13.55 -2.87 -7.42
C GLN A 30 -14.28 -1.87 -6.51
N GLU A 31 -13.72 -0.67 -6.30
CA GLU A 31 -14.20 0.32 -5.34
C GLU A 31 -14.48 -0.26 -3.94
N ASN A 32 -13.67 -1.25 -3.54
CA ASN A 32 -13.92 -2.04 -2.35
C ASN A 32 -13.04 -1.54 -1.19
N VAL A 33 -13.64 -0.66 -0.38
CA VAL A 33 -12.99 -0.08 0.80
C VAL A 33 -12.51 -1.14 1.78
N GLU A 34 -13.26 -2.23 1.98
CA GLU A 34 -12.90 -3.30 2.91
C GLU A 34 -11.63 -4.04 2.45
N ALA A 35 -11.60 -4.42 1.17
CA ALA A 35 -10.45 -5.06 0.54
C ALA A 35 -9.21 -4.15 0.56
N PHE A 36 -9.40 -2.85 0.36
CA PHE A 36 -8.34 -1.86 0.47
C PHE A 36 -7.77 -1.81 1.90
N THR A 37 -8.61 -1.72 2.93
CA THR A 37 -8.13 -1.75 4.33
C THR A 37 -7.42 -3.03 4.70
N ALA A 38 -7.90 -4.19 4.21
CA ALA A 38 -7.24 -5.48 4.45
C ALA A 38 -5.83 -5.52 3.81
N ALA A 39 -5.70 -5.05 2.57
CA ALA A 39 -4.41 -4.96 1.89
C ALA A 39 -3.45 -3.99 2.58
N VAL A 40 -3.94 -2.84 3.06
CA VAL A 40 -3.14 -1.87 3.85
C VAL A 40 -2.65 -2.46 5.17
N GLN A 41 -3.49 -3.24 5.85
CA GLN A 41 -3.13 -3.88 7.12
C GLN A 41 -2.11 -5.01 6.93
N GLU A 42 -2.21 -5.74 5.81
CA GLU A 42 -1.21 -6.73 5.41
C GLU A 42 0.12 -6.04 5.06
N TYR A 43 0.06 -4.92 4.34
CA TYR A 43 1.23 -4.09 4.03
C TYR A 43 1.96 -3.61 5.30
N ASP A 44 1.23 -3.08 6.29
CA ASP A 44 1.78 -2.60 7.56
C ASP A 44 2.49 -3.71 8.37
N ASN A 45 1.98 -4.94 8.29
CA ASN A 45 2.60 -6.09 8.96
C ASN A 45 3.90 -6.54 8.29
N ILE A 46 4.00 -6.40 6.97
CA ILE A 46 5.18 -6.84 6.20
C ILE A 46 6.28 -5.78 6.29
N THR A 47 5.91 -4.51 6.19
CA THR A 47 6.82 -3.39 6.22
C THR A 47 6.20 -2.25 6.99
N ARG A 48 7.02 -1.58 7.80
CA ARG A 48 6.57 -0.39 8.52
C ARG A 48 6.10 0.64 7.51
N LEU A 49 4.82 1.02 7.59
CA LEU A 49 4.27 2.06 6.72
C LEU A 49 4.99 3.39 6.99
N ASP A 50 5.60 3.93 5.94
CA ASP A 50 6.07 5.31 5.99
C ASP A 50 4.86 6.26 6.10
N PRO A 51 4.95 7.35 6.89
CA PRO A 51 3.85 8.29 7.10
C PRO A 51 3.26 8.86 5.80
N TRP A 52 4.10 8.98 4.76
CA TRP A 52 3.69 9.40 3.42
C TRP A 52 2.80 8.36 2.72
N ILE A 53 3.14 7.07 2.85
CA ILE A 53 2.36 5.96 2.27
C ILE A 53 1.00 5.88 2.97
N THR A 54 0.98 5.96 4.30
CA THR A 54 -0.29 6.02 5.06
C THR A 54 -1.16 7.18 4.60
N SER A 55 -0.57 8.35 4.35
CA SER A 55 -1.29 9.53 3.85
C SER A 55 -1.85 9.33 2.44
N LEU A 56 -1.09 8.68 1.55
CA LEU A 56 -1.55 8.36 0.20
C LEU A 56 -2.70 7.35 0.23
N LEU A 57 -2.58 6.31 1.05
CA LEU A 57 -3.60 5.28 1.24
C LEU A 57 -4.89 5.85 1.83
N LEU A 58 -4.79 6.75 2.81
CA LEU A 58 -5.93 7.47 3.39
C LEU A 58 -6.67 8.31 2.34
N LYS A 59 -5.95 8.98 1.44
CA LYS A 59 -6.54 9.76 0.34
C LYS A 59 -7.27 8.84 -0.65
N LEU A 60 -6.63 7.75 -1.07
CA LEU A 60 -7.24 6.75 -1.94
C LEU A 60 -8.51 6.16 -1.31
N LYS A 61 -8.46 5.78 -0.03
CA LYS A 61 -9.64 5.29 0.71
C LYS A 61 -10.80 6.29 0.69
N LYS A 62 -10.53 7.59 0.85
CA LYS A 62 -11.55 8.64 0.78
C LYS A 62 -12.16 8.76 -0.62
N THR A 63 -11.32 8.72 -1.65
CA THR A 63 -11.76 8.74 -3.05
C THR A 63 -12.68 7.55 -3.38
N ILE A 64 -12.35 6.34 -2.91
CA ILE A 64 -13.18 5.14 -3.13
C ILE A 64 -14.49 5.19 -2.34
N GLY A 65 -14.46 5.74 -1.12
CA GLY A 65 -15.62 5.82 -0.23
C GLY A 65 -16.68 6.84 -0.64
N GLY A 66 -16.49 7.54 -1.77
CA GLY A 66 -17.43 8.57 -2.24
C GLY A 66 -17.47 9.82 -1.37
N ASP A 67 -16.43 10.06 -0.55
CA ASP A 67 -16.29 11.29 0.22
C ASP A 67 -15.70 12.38 -0.71
N ASP A 68 -16.51 12.80 -1.68
CA ASP A 68 -16.38 14.04 -2.45
C ASP A 68 -16.74 15.24 -1.54
N GLU A 69 -16.21 15.28 -0.31
CA GLU A 69 -16.30 16.44 0.57
C GLU A 69 -14.99 17.22 0.51
N ASP A 70 -14.88 18.07 -0.52
CA ASP A 70 -14.43 19.48 -0.45
C ASP A 70 -13.74 19.92 -1.77
N ILE A 71 -14.55 20.41 -2.71
CA ILE A 71 -14.27 21.69 -3.38
C ILE A 71 -15.60 22.34 -3.79
N THR A 72 -16.22 23.04 -2.84
CA THR A 72 -17.15 24.15 -3.10
C THR A 72 -16.39 25.46 -2.92
#